data_AF-A0A496RE54-F1
#
_entry.id   AF-A0A496RE54-F1
#
_cell.length_a   1.000
_cell.length_b   1.000
_cell.length_c   1.000
_cell.angle_alpha   90.00
_cell.angle_beta   90.00
_cell.angle_gamma   90.00
#
_symmetry.space_group_name_H-M   'P 1'
#
loop_
_entity.id
_entity.type
_entity.pdbx_description
1 polymer ?
#
loop_
_entity_poly.entity_id
_entity_poly.type
_entity_poly.pdbx_seq_one_letter_code
_entity_poly.pdbx_strand_id
1 'polypeptide(L)'
;NPCSEPLAGFKEVQPVVFSSIYPVDSEDYEELHTSIDRLKLNDASLVYEKDSSAALGFGFRCGFLGLLHLEVVQERLEREFGLSIVFTSPSVQYHLFLKNGEDHFIDNPLEFPDPMQIEYVEEPYIKATLITPAEFVGGIIKLCLEKRGVQESMRYLDEKRVEMVYDMPLAEVIFDFYDRLKSISRGYASFDYEIADFRRTDLVRLDIMVNGQVVDALSQLVFRENAVPRARVVCKKLREEIPRQQFKIPIQGAIGSTIIARETISALRKDVTAKCYGGDISRKRKLLEKQKEGKKRMKMVGNVEVPQSAFLSVLKSD
;
A
#
# COMPACT_ATOMS: atom_id res chain seq x y z
N ASN A 1 -30.77 -8.32 -40.44
CA ASN A 1 -31.69 -8.80 -39.40
C ASN A 1 -30.91 -8.97 -38.11
N PRO A 2 -31.09 -8.10 -37.10
CA PRO A 2 -30.54 -8.34 -35.77
C PRO A 2 -31.15 -9.62 -35.17
N CYS A 3 -30.39 -10.34 -34.35
CA CYS A 3 -30.91 -11.48 -33.58
C CYS A 3 -31.97 -11.02 -32.57
N SER A 4 -32.90 -11.91 -32.23
CA SER A 4 -34.01 -11.61 -31.30
C SER A 4 -33.54 -11.38 -29.87
N GLU A 5 -32.46 -12.05 -29.44
CA GLU A 5 -31.88 -11.90 -28.11
C GLU A 5 -30.34 -12.00 -28.19
N PRO A 6 -29.61 -11.30 -27.31
CA PRO A 6 -28.17 -11.50 -27.17
C PRO A 6 -27.87 -12.89 -26.61
N LEU A 7 -26.69 -13.42 -26.91
CA LEU A 7 -26.23 -14.67 -26.29
C LEU A 7 -26.05 -14.46 -24.78
N ALA A 8 -26.57 -15.41 -23.99
CA ALA A 8 -26.39 -15.40 -22.54
C ALA A 8 -24.92 -15.62 -22.15
N GLY A 9 -24.48 -14.96 -21.08
CA GLY A 9 -23.17 -15.22 -20.45
C GLY A 9 -22.14 -14.11 -20.59
N PHE A 10 -22.34 -13.12 -21.48
CA PHE A 10 -21.49 -11.93 -21.48
C PHE A 10 -21.77 -11.10 -20.21
N LYS A 11 -20.74 -10.92 -19.39
CA LYS A 11 -20.75 -10.05 -18.23
C LYS A 11 -19.61 -9.06 -18.38
N GLU A 12 -19.89 -7.80 -18.07
CA GLU A 12 -18.85 -6.78 -18.01
C GLU A 12 -17.95 -7.09 -16.82
N VAL A 13 -16.64 -7.24 -17.09
CA VAL A 13 -15.68 -7.64 -16.06
C VAL A 13 -15.31 -6.41 -15.25
N GLN A 14 -15.64 -6.43 -13.97
CA GLN A 14 -15.35 -5.33 -13.04
C GLN A 14 -13.92 -5.47 -12.51
N PRO A 15 -13.14 -4.36 -12.43
CA PRO A 15 -11.84 -4.37 -11.80
C PRO A 15 -11.98 -4.63 -10.29
N VAL A 16 -11.05 -5.40 -9.74
CA VAL A 16 -11.05 -5.81 -8.32
C VAL A 16 -9.86 -5.28 -7.54
N VAL A 17 -8.79 -4.94 -8.26
CA VAL A 17 -7.57 -4.32 -7.70
C VAL A 17 -7.43 -2.93 -8.28
N PHE A 18 -7.17 -1.95 -7.44
CA PHE A 18 -6.96 -0.57 -7.83
C PHE A 18 -5.60 -0.07 -7.35
N SER A 19 -4.88 0.61 -8.23
CA SER A 19 -3.63 1.27 -7.89
C SER A 19 -3.49 2.56 -8.69
N SER A 20 -2.95 3.60 -8.06
CA SER A 20 -2.58 4.82 -8.76
C SER A 20 -1.21 4.66 -9.42
N ILE A 21 -1.07 5.17 -10.63
CA ILE A 21 0.14 5.20 -11.44
C ILE A 21 0.54 6.66 -11.61
N TYR A 22 1.78 6.98 -11.26
CA TYR A 22 2.37 8.30 -11.44
C TYR A 22 3.66 8.18 -12.25
N PRO A 23 3.95 9.13 -13.15
CA PRO A 23 5.25 9.18 -13.78
C PRO A 23 6.31 9.64 -12.75
N VAL A 24 7.54 9.16 -12.89
CA VAL A 24 8.66 9.60 -12.04
C VAL A 24 9.01 11.06 -12.35
N ASP A 25 8.95 11.44 -13.63
CA ASP A 25 9.05 12.82 -14.09
C ASP A 25 7.67 13.37 -14.43
N SER A 26 7.35 14.56 -13.91
CA SER A 26 6.09 15.25 -14.21
C SER A 26 5.93 15.61 -15.69
N GLU A 27 7.03 15.75 -16.44
CA GLU A 27 7.00 16.06 -17.88
C GLU A 27 6.42 14.90 -18.71
N ASP A 28 6.53 13.66 -18.21
CA ASP A 28 6.07 12.45 -18.89
C ASP A 28 4.56 12.20 -18.75
N TYR A 29 3.81 13.08 -18.05
CA TYR A 29 2.37 12.89 -17.81
C TYR A 29 1.55 12.74 -19.11
N GLU A 30 1.82 13.55 -20.13
CA GLU A 30 1.12 13.49 -21.42
C GLU A 30 1.45 12.20 -22.18
N GLU A 31 2.69 11.73 -22.07
CA GLU A 31 3.11 10.46 -22.67
C GLU A 31 2.50 9.27 -21.94
N LEU A 32 2.40 9.33 -20.61
CA LEU A 32 1.70 8.35 -19.78
C LEU A 32 0.22 8.27 -20.16
N HIS A 33 -0.47 9.41 -20.28
CA HIS A 33 -1.87 9.48 -20.72
C HIS A 33 -2.06 8.79 -22.08
N THR A 34 -1.24 9.17 -23.06
CA THR A 34 -1.30 8.62 -24.42
C THR A 34 -1.00 7.11 -24.44
N SER A 35 -0.08 6.66 -23.59
CA SER A 35 0.30 5.25 -23.50
C SER A 35 -0.79 4.40 -22.86
N ILE A 36 -1.42 4.89 -21.78
CA ILE A 36 -2.58 4.24 -21.14
C ILE A 36 -3.76 4.16 -22.13
N ASP A 37 -4.02 5.22 -22.90
CA ASP A 37 -5.05 5.21 -23.94
C ASP A 37 -4.79 4.14 -25.00
N ARG A 38 -3.55 4.01 -25.46
CA ARG A 38 -3.16 2.95 -26.41
C ARG A 38 -3.30 1.56 -25.82
N LEU A 39 -2.99 1.38 -24.53
CA LEU A 39 -3.20 0.11 -23.84
C LEU A 39 -4.68 -0.22 -23.69
N LYS A 40 -5.53 0.76 -23.36
CA LYS A 40 -6.99 0.59 -23.22
C LYS A 40 -7.65 0.13 -24.52
N LEU A 41 -7.14 0.52 -25.68
CA LEU A 41 -7.63 0.04 -26.97
C LEU A 41 -7.42 -1.47 -27.17
N ASN A 42 -6.39 -2.03 -26.54
CA ASN A 42 -6.09 -3.46 -26.61
C ASN A 42 -6.66 -4.24 -25.43
N ASP A 43 -6.80 -3.60 -24.27
CA ASP A 43 -7.28 -4.22 -23.04
C ASP A 43 -8.59 -3.57 -22.58
N ALA A 44 -9.70 -4.27 -22.82
CA ALA A 44 -11.03 -3.81 -22.41
C ALA A 44 -11.19 -3.76 -20.89
N SER A 45 -10.41 -4.53 -20.13
CA SER A 45 -10.56 -4.69 -18.68
C SER A 45 -9.85 -3.62 -17.85
N LEU A 46 -8.83 -2.96 -18.42
CA LEU A 46 -8.13 -1.85 -17.78
C LEU A 46 -9.07 -0.66 -17.65
N VAL A 47 -9.41 -0.22 -16.44
CA VAL A 47 -10.16 1.03 -16.23
C VAL A 47 -9.19 2.07 -15.69
N TYR A 48 -9.33 3.33 -16.08
CA TYR A 48 -8.51 4.39 -15.52
C TYR A 48 -9.26 5.70 -15.37
N GLU A 49 -8.90 6.46 -14.34
CA GLU A 49 -9.44 7.79 -14.04
C GLU A 49 -8.28 8.73 -13.69
N LYS A 50 -8.48 10.04 -13.85
CA LYS A 50 -7.44 11.03 -13.52
C LYS A 50 -7.29 11.13 -12.00
N ASP A 51 -6.05 11.11 -11.53
CA ASP A 51 -5.74 11.20 -10.10
C ASP A 51 -4.66 12.26 -9.86
N SER A 52 -4.60 12.77 -8.63
CA SER A 52 -3.61 13.77 -8.24
C SER A 52 -3.14 13.55 -6.81
N SER A 53 -1.83 13.53 -6.61
CA SER A 53 -1.18 13.40 -5.32
C SER A 53 -0.34 14.63 -5.01
N ALA A 54 -0.38 15.10 -3.76
CA ALA A 54 0.47 16.21 -3.31
C ALA A 54 1.98 15.89 -3.41
N ALA A 55 2.36 14.61 -3.33
CA ALA A 55 3.76 14.17 -3.34
C ALA A 55 4.27 13.80 -4.75
N LEU A 56 3.42 13.21 -5.59
CA LEU A 56 3.80 12.65 -6.89
C LEU A 56 3.26 13.44 -8.09
N GLY A 57 2.41 14.44 -7.85
CA GLY A 57 1.80 15.25 -8.91
C GLY A 57 0.61 14.55 -9.58
N PHE A 58 0.49 14.73 -10.88
CA PHE A 58 -0.62 14.18 -11.66
C PHE A 58 -0.36 12.74 -12.07
N GLY A 59 -1.39 11.91 -12.00
CA GLY A 59 -1.32 10.50 -12.39
C GLY A 59 -2.68 9.95 -12.76
N PHE A 60 -2.79 8.63 -12.71
CA PHE A 60 -4.01 7.90 -13.06
C PHE A 60 -4.33 6.87 -12.00
N ARG A 61 -5.59 6.84 -11.57
CA ARG A 61 -6.12 5.74 -10.77
C ARG A 61 -6.53 4.63 -11.71
N CYS A 62 -5.88 3.47 -11.66
CA CYS A 62 -6.15 2.36 -12.56
C CYS A 62 -6.78 1.16 -11.84
N GLY A 63 -7.79 0.56 -12.45
CA GLY A 63 -8.45 -0.67 -12.04
C GLY A 63 -7.99 -1.86 -12.87
N PHE A 64 -7.71 -2.98 -12.20
CA PHE A 64 -7.16 -4.20 -12.76
C PHE A 64 -7.98 -5.42 -12.32
N LEU A 65 -7.96 -6.49 -13.14
CA LEU A 65 -8.55 -7.79 -12.81
C LEU A 65 -7.86 -8.54 -11.66
N GLY A 66 -6.63 -8.16 -11.33
CA GLY A 66 -5.80 -8.87 -10.36
C GLY A 66 -4.37 -8.34 -10.33
N LEU A 67 -3.55 -8.87 -9.44
CA LEU A 67 -2.14 -8.51 -9.31
C LEU A 67 -1.34 -8.79 -10.59
N LEU A 68 -1.51 -9.96 -11.21
CA LEU A 68 -0.79 -10.29 -12.44
C LEU A 68 -1.12 -9.33 -13.58
N HIS A 69 -2.38 -8.90 -13.68
CA HIS A 69 -2.78 -7.93 -14.69
C HIS A 69 -2.10 -6.57 -14.44
N LEU A 70 -1.99 -6.14 -13.17
CA LEU A 70 -1.24 -4.94 -12.79
C LEU A 70 0.24 -5.07 -13.20
N GLU A 71 0.90 -6.17 -12.87
CA GLU A 71 2.32 -6.40 -13.20
C GLU A 71 2.56 -6.38 -14.72
N VAL A 72 1.68 -7.00 -15.50
CA VAL A 72 1.78 -6.99 -16.97
C VAL A 72 1.60 -5.57 -17.51
N VAL A 73 0.61 -4.82 -17.02
CA VAL A 73 0.41 -3.43 -17.46
C VAL A 73 1.62 -2.56 -17.10
N GLN A 74 2.18 -2.74 -15.90
CA GLN A 74 3.41 -2.07 -15.48
C GLN A 74 4.56 -2.39 -16.44
N GLU A 75 4.84 -3.67 -16.67
CA GLU A 75 5.96 -4.12 -17.52
C GLU A 75 5.80 -3.62 -18.96
N ARG A 76 4.58 -3.55 -19.47
CA ARG A 76 4.29 -3.00 -20.80
C ARG A 76 4.53 -1.50 -20.86
N LEU A 77 4.07 -0.73 -19.87
CA LEU A 77 4.35 0.71 -19.80
C LEU A 77 5.86 1.00 -19.75
N GLU A 78 6.60 0.26 -18.94
CA GLU A 78 8.05 0.43 -18.80
C GLU A 78 8.82 -0.03 -20.06
N ARG A 79 8.46 -1.17 -20.67
CA ARG A 79 9.22 -1.75 -21.79
C ARG A 79 8.78 -1.28 -23.17
N GLU A 80 7.47 -1.19 -23.42
CA GLU A 80 6.95 -0.82 -24.75
C GLU A 80 7.01 0.69 -24.97
N PHE A 81 6.75 1.48 -23.92
CA PHE A 81 6.68 2.94 -24.00
C PHE A 81 7.89 3.64 -23.36
N GLY A 82 8.77 2.90 -22.67
CA GLY A 82 9.99 3.47 -22.08
C GLY A 82 9.73 4.39 -20.89
N LEU A 83 8.53 4.34 -20.30
CA LEU A 83 8.11 5.22 -19.23
C LEU A 83 8.64 4.75 -17.88
N SER A 84 9.20 5.68 -17.10
CA SER A 84 9.54 5.42 -15.71
C SER A 84 8.36 5.79 -14.83
N ILE A 85 7.68 4.79 -14.26
CA ILE A 85 6.45 4.97 -13.49
C ILE A 85 6.56 4.43 -12.07
N VAL A 86 5.67 4.92 -11.20
CA VAL A 86 5.53 4.52 -9.81
C VAL A 86 4.09 4.10 -9.56
N PHE A 87 3.92 2.89 -9.03
CA PHE A 87 2.63 2.40 -8.55
C PHE A 87 2.52 2.66 -7.04
N THR A 88 1.37 3.18 -6.61
CA THR A 88 1.02 3.18 -5.19
C THR A 88 0.72 1.77 -4.70
N SER A 89 0.59 1.60 -3.39
CA SER A 89 0.14 0.32 -2.85
C SER A 89 -1.23 -0.05 -3.42
N PRO A 90 -1.41 -1.28 -3.92
CA PRO A 90 -2.68 -1.72 -4.44
C PRO A 90 -3.74 -1.79 -3.33
N SER A 91 -4.98 -1.59 -3.71
CA SER A 91 -6.14 -1.51 -2.84
C SER A 91 -7.33 -2.23 -3.48
N VAL A 92 -8.33 -2.56 -2.66
CA VAL A 92 -9.62 -3.11 -3.12
C VAL A 92 -10.69 -2.05 -3.03
N GLN A 93 -11.79 -2.30 -3.73
CA GLN A 93 -13.01 -1.53 -3.57
C GLN A 93 -13.77 -2.00 -2.31
N TYR A 94 -14.00 -1.10 -1.37
CA TYR A 94 -14.84 -1.31 -0.18
C TYR A 94 -16.22 -0.70 -0.39
N HIS A 95 -17.23 -1.27 0.27
CA HIS A 95 -18.59 -0.73 0.28
C HIS A 95 -18.84 -0.01 1.61
N LEU A 96 -19.01 1.31 1.55
CA LEU A 96 -19.29 2.15 2.71
C LEU A 96 -20.81 2.31 2.88
N PHE A 97 -21.28 2.09 4.11
CA PHE A 97 -22.64 2.44 4.52
C PHE A 97 -22.56 3.58 5.54
N LEU A 98 -23.13 4.73 5.18
CA LEU A 98 -23.14 5.92 6.01
C LEU A 98 -24.39 5.99 6.88
N LYS A 99 -24.28 6.68 8.02
CA LYS A 99 -25.40 6.88 8.97
C LYS A 99 -26.55 7.72 8.41
N ASN A 100 -26.32 8.47 7.33
CA ASN A 100 -27.37 9.22 6.64
C ASN A 100 -28.23 8.32 5.72
N GLY A 101 -27.90 7.04 5.58
CA GLY A 101 -28.57 6.08 4.72
C GLY A 101 -28.04 6.02 3.29
N GLU A 102 -27.00 6.79 2.96
CA GLU A 102 -26.31 6.70 1.68
C GLU A 102 -25.24 5.59 1.73
N ASP A 103 -25.05 4.92 0.60
CA ASP A 103 -23.98 3.96 0.39
C ASP A 103 -23.19 4.31 -0.87
N HIS A 104 -21.89 4.06 -0.83
CA HIS A 104 -21.01 4.27 -1.98
C HIS A 104 -19.79 3.35 -1.92
N PHE A 105 -19.22 3.10 -3.08
CA PHE A 105 -17.98 2.36 -3.20
C PHE A 105 -16.79 3.30 -3.10
N ILE A 106 -15.73 2.79 -2.47
CA ILE A 106 -14.49 3.52 -2.22
C ILE A 106 -13.32 2.59 -2.47
N ASP A 107 -12.36 3.04 -3.27
CA ASP A 107 -11.06 2.40 -3.40
C ASP A 107 -9.92 3.34 -2.98
N ASN A 108 -10.11 4.66 -3.08
CA ASN A 108 -9.10 5.65 -2.73
C ASN A 108 -9.10 5.97 -1.22
N PRO A 109 -7.98 5.78 -0.50
CA PRO A 109 -7.86 6.16 0.90
C PRO A 109 -8.16 7.63 1.19
N LEU A 110 -7.95 8.53 0.23
CA LEU A 110 -8.19 9.97 0.39
C LEU A 110 -9.67 10.33 0.45
N GLU A 111 -10.52 9.52 -0.17
CA GLU A 111 -11.97 9.69 -0.18
C GLU A 111 -12.63 9.07 1.05
N PHE A 112 -11.86 8.40 1.91
CA PHE A 112 -12.38 7.77 3.11
C PHE A 112 -12.95 8.83 4.07
N PRO A 113 -14.28 8.79 4.34
CA PRO A 113 -14.95 9.82 5.12
C PRO A 113 -14.59 9.75 6.61
N ASP A 114 -15.02 10.75 7.37
CA ASP A 114 -14.84 10.75 8.82
C ASP A 114 -15.50 9.50 9.44
N PRO A 115 -14.80 8.70 10.26
CA PRO A 115 -15.35 7.54 10.95
C PRO A 115 -16.66 7.83 11.72
N MET A 116 -16.91 9.08 12.13
CA MET A 116 -18.18 9.45 12.79
C MET A 116 -19.39 9.34 11.86
N GLN A 117 -19.21 9.47 10.54
CA GLN A 117 -20.27 9.38 9.53
C GLN A 117 -20.57 7.94 9.09
N ILE A 118 -19.62 7.03 9.30
CA ILE A 118 -19.71 5.63 8.87
C ILE A 118 -20.56 4.82 9.86
N GLU A 119 -21.50 4.04 9.35
CA GLU A 119 -22.25 3.05 10.14
C GLU A 119 -21.50 1.71 10.17
N TYR A 120 -21.18 1.18 8.99
CA TYR A 120 -20.31 0.02 8.82
C TYR A 120 -19.67 0.02 7.44
N VAL A 121 -18.61 -0.79 7.29
CA VAL A 121 -17.89 -0.99 6.03
C VAL A 121 -17.91 -2.47 5.69
N GLU A 122 -18.04 -2.77 4.42
CA GLU A 122 -17.88 -4.14 3.92
C GLU A 122 -16.66 -4.22 3.00
N GLU A 123 -15.92 -5.32 3.12
CA GLU A 123 -14.79 -5.65 2.25
C GLU A 123 -15.14 -6.86 1.37
N PRO A 124 -14.57 -6.93 0.16
CA PRO A 124 -14.78 -8.07 -0.73
C PRO A 124 -14.06 -9.31 -0.19
N TYR A 125 -14.80 -10.40 -0.05
CA TYR A 125 -14.25 -11.72 0.25
C TYR A 125 -14.07 -12.54 -1.02
N ILE A 126 -13.08 -13.42 -0.97
CA ILE A 126 -12.81 -14.40 -2.01
C ILE A 126 -12.85 -15.80 -1.44
N LYS A 127 -13.23 -16.74 -2.29
CA LYS A 127 -13.07 -18.17 -2.08
C LYS A 127 -11.75 -18.60 -2.72
N ALA A 128 -10.72 -18.70 -1.90
CA ALA A 128 -9.38 -19.10 -2.28
C ALA A 128 -9.24 -20.62 -2.32
N THR A 129 -8.84 -21.16 -3.47
CA THR A 129 -8.51 -22.57 -3.67
C THR A 129 -7.00 -22.73 -3.78
N LEU A 130 -6.41 -23.47 -2.85
CA LEU A 130 -4.98 -23.76 -2.81
C LEU A 130 -4.74 -25.26 -3.04
N ILE A 131 -3.81 -25.59 -3.92
CA ILE A 131 -3.35 -26.98 -4.10
C ILE A 131 -1.86 -27.02 -3.82
N THR A 132 -1.44 -27.91 -2.93
CA THR A 132 -0.07 -27.96 -2.45
C THR A 132 0.32 -29.37 -2.01
N PRO A 133 1.62 -29.73 -2.05
CA PRO A 133 2.08 -30.96 -1.42
C PRO A 133 1.80 -31.00 0.09
N ALA A 134 1.49 -32.19 0.63
CA ALA A 134 1.14 -32.40 2.04
C ALA A 134 2.21 -31.90 3.03
N GLU A 135 3.47 -31.89 2.61
CA GLU A 135 4.61 -31.41 3.40
C GLU A 135 4.53 -29.92 3.76
N PHE A 136 3.89 -29.09 2.92
CA PHE A 136 3.85 -27.62 3.09
C PHE A 136 2.57 -27.11 3.75
N VAL A 137 1.59 -28.01 3.98
CA VAL A 137 0.26 -27.67 4.52
C VAL A 137 0.34 -26.87 5.80
N GLY A 138 1.18 -27.28 6.76
CA GLY A 138 1.28 -26.59 8.06
C GLY A 138 1.72 -25.13 7.94
N GLY A 139 2.64 -24.83 7.02
CA GLY A 139 3.08 -23.46 6.75
C GLY A 139 2.00 -22.62 6.08
N ILE A 140 1.23 -23.23 5.17
CA ILE A 140 0.16 -22.56 4.42
C ILE A 140 -1.05 -22.27 5.31
N ILE A 141 -1.44 -23.20 6.19
CA ILE A 141 -2.51 -22.98 7.19
C ILE A 141 -2.16 -21.74 8.03
N LYS A 142 -0.91 -21.65 8.51
CA LYS A 142 -0.48 -20.51 9.33
C LYS A 142 -0.55 -19.19 8.56
N LEU A 143 -0.15 -19.20 7.28
CA LEU A 143 -0.26 -18.03 6.40
C LEU A 143 -1.73 -17.61 6.20
N CYS A 144 -2.62 -18.55 5.91
CA CYS A 144 -4.05 -18.27 5.71
C CYS A 144 -4.68 -17.71 6.99
N LEU A 145 -4.34 -18.26 8.15
CA LEU A 145 -4.84 -17.79 9.44
C LEU A 145 -4.37 -16.35 9.74
N GLU A 146 -3.09 -16.04 9.49
CA GLU A 146 -2.55 -14.68 9.65
C GLU A 146 -3.29 -13.67 8.76
N LYS A 147 -3.76 -14.12 7.61
CA LYS A 147 -4.50 -13.32 6.60
C LYS A 147 -6.00 -13.34 6.78
N ARG A 148 -6.48 -13.64 8.00
CA ARG A 148 -7.91 -13.68 8.37
C ARG A 148 -8.72 -14.70 7.55
N GLY A 149 -8.07 -15.73 7.02
CA GLY A 149 -8.69 -16.80 6.26
C GLY A 149 -9.43 -17.79 7.14
N VAL A 150 -10.67 -18.10 6.78
CA VAL A 150 -11.51 -19.12 7.42
C VAL A 150 -11.49 -20.37 6.55
N GLN A 151 -11.04 -21.49 7.11
CA GLN A 151 -10.98 -22.75 6.38
C GLN A 151 -12.39 -23.30 6.16
N GLU A 152 -12.78 -23.47 4.90
CA GLU A 152 -14.05 -24.12 4.55
C GLU A 152 -13.87 -25.64 4.40
N SER A 153 -12.83 -26.04 3.65
CA SER A 153 -12.59 -27.45 3.40
C SER A 153 -11.12 -27.76 3.17
N MET A 154 -10.75 -29.01 3.46
CA MET A 154 -9.44 -29.56 3.17
C MET A 154 -9.62 -31.00 2.72
N ARG A 155 -9.11 -31.33 1.54
CA ARG A 155 -9.29 -32.64 0.90
C ARG A 155 -7.95 -33.13 0.37
N TYR A 156 -7.65 -34.40 0.62
CA TYR A 156 -6.51 -35.05 0.00
C TYR A 156 -6.92 -35.49 -1.41
N LEU A 157 -6.29 -34.90 -2.43
CA LEU A 157 -6.52 -35.29 -3.82
C LEU A 157 -5.82 -36.63 -4.12
N ASP A 158 -4.66 -36.84 -3.51
CA ASP A 158 -3.90 -38.09 -3.51
C ASP A 158 -3.01 -38.17 -2.24
N GLU A 159 -2.11 -39.16 -2.18
CA GLU A 159 -1.19 -39.35 -1.04
C GLU A 159 -0.23 -38.17 -0.83
N LYS A 160 0.00 -37.34 -1.85
CA LYS A 160 1.02 -36.28 -1.85
C LYS A 160 0.44 -34.89 -1.93
N ARG A 161 -0.78 -34.70 -2.45
CA ARG A 161 -1.39 -33.40 -2.74
C ARG A 161 -2.65 -33.17 -1.91
N VAL A 162 -2.74 -31.96 -1.40
CA VAL A 162 -3.87 -31.48 -0.62
C VAL A 162 -4.46 -30.27 -1.31
N GLU A 163 -5.78 -30.29 -1.47
CA GLU A 163 -6.60 -29.14 -1.82
C GLU A 163 -7.14 -28.51 -0.53
N MET A 164 -7.05 -27.20 -0.43
CA MET A 164 -7.54 -26.41 0.69
C MET A 164 -8.37 -25.25 0.15
N VAL A 165 -9.56 -25.06 0.72
CA VAL A 165 -10.47 -23.99 0.35
C VAL A 165 -10.64 -23.07 1.55
N TYR A 166 -10.38 -21.78 1.35
CA TYR A 166 -10.47 -20.74 2.36
C TYR A 166 -11.36 -19.60 1.89
N ASP A 167 -12.18 -19.09 2.79
CA ASP A 167 -12.78 -17.77 2.66
C ASP A 167 -11.83 -16.73 3.25
N MET A 168 -11.40 -15.76 2.46
CA MET A 168 -10.50 -14.71 2.93
C MET A 168 -10.78 -13.34 2.31
N PRO A 169 -10.47 -12.24 3.00
CA PRO A 169 -10.58 -10.91 2.43
C PRO A 169 -9.60 -10.70 1.28
N LEU A 170 -10.07 -10.15 0.16
CA LEU A 170 -9.22 -9.87 -1.00
C LEU A 170 -8.09 -8.88 -0.65
N ALA A 171 -8.35 -7.91 0.22
CA ALA A 171 -7.37 -6.92 0.66
C ALA A 171 -6.11 -7.55 1.30
N GLU A 172 -6.28 -8.69 1.98
CA GLU A 172 -5.18 -9.40 2.65
C GLU A 172 -4.37 -10.26 1.68
N VAL A 173 -5.00 -10.74 0.60
CA VAL A 173 -4.38 -11.54 -0.46
C VAL A 173 -3.55 -10.70 -1.41
N ILE A 174 -4.03 -9.49 -1.73
CA ILE A 174 -3.28 -8.55 -2.57
C ILE A 174 -1.92 -8.20 -1.96
N PHE A 175 -1.78 -8.28 -0.64
CA PHE A 175 -0.59 -7.85 0.07
C PHE A 175 0.27 -9.06 0.51
N ASP A 176 1.42 -9.29 -0.15
CA ASP A 176 2.47 -10.25 0.27
C ASP A 176 1.99 -11.72 0.45
N PHE A 177 0.78 -12.07 -0.02
CA PHE A 177 0.28 -13.44 0.12
C PHE A 177 0.92 -14.37 -0.89
N TYR A 178 0.96 -13.97 -2.16
CA TYR A 178 1.47 -14.81 -3.24
C TYR A 178 2.97 -15.12 -3.08
N ASP A 179 3.78 -14.11 -2.75
CA ASP A 179 5.22 -14.26 -2.53
C ASP A 179 5.52 -15.16 -1.33
N ARG A 180 4.81 -14.95 -0.21
CA ARG A 180 4.94 -15.82 0.97
C ARG A 180 4.47 -17.23 0.69
N LEU A 181 3.38 -17.40 -0.04
CA LEU A 181 2.87 -18.72 -0.42
C LEU A 181 3.92 -19.46 -1.24
N LYS A 182 4.48 -18.82 -2.27
CA LYS A 182 5.53 -19.40 -3.11
C LYS A 182 6.81 -19.67 -2.33
N SER A 183 7.21 -18.80 -1.42
CA SER A 183 8.39 -18.98 -0.57
C SER A 183 8.22 -20.19 0.37
N ILE A 184 7.10 -20.29 1.08
CA ILE A 184 6.79 -21.40 2.00
C ILE A 184 6.70 -22.73 1.24
N SER A 185 6.07 -22.73 0.07
CA SER A 185 5.88 -23.93 -0.73
C SER A 185 7.03 -24.25 -1.67
N ARG A 186 8.12 -23.46 -1.67
CA ARG A 186 9.21 -23.55 -2.68
C ARG A 186 8.70 -23.53 -4.13
N GLY A 187 7.61 -22.80 -4.38
CA GLY A 187 6.94 -22.69 -5.68
C GLY A 187 5.90 -23.76 -6.01
N TYR A 188 5.77 -24.83 -5.21
CA TYR A 188 4.87 -25.95 -5.50
C TYR A 188 3.38 -25.68 -5.27
N ALA A 189 3.01 -24.66 -4.48
CA ALA A 189 1.61 -24.32 -4.26
C ALA A 189 1.03 -23.58 -5.46
N SER A 190 -0.15 -23.99 -5.91
CA SER A 190 -1.00 -23.20 -6.80
C SER A 190 -2.09 -22.49 -6.00
N PHE A 191 -2.51 -21.34 -6.50
CA PHE A 191 -3.52 -20.49 -5.90
C PHE A 191 -4.46 -20.03 -7.00
N ASP A 192 -5.75 -20.19 -6.75
CA ASP A 192 -6.84 -19.72 -7.58
C ASP A 192 -7.91 -19.11 -6.66
N TYR A 193 -8.69 -18.15 -7.16
CA TYR A 193 -9.74 -17.54 -6.36
C TYR A 193 -10.93 -17.09 -7.17
N GLU A 194 -12.10 -17.14 -6.53
CA GLU A 194 -13.34 -16.59 -7.04
C GLU A 194 -13.83 -15.50 -6.08
N ILE A 195 -14.37 -14.41 -6.64
CA ILE A 195 -15.00 -13.36 -5.84
C ILE A 195 -16.28 -13.94 -5.23
N ALA A 196 -16.38 -13.82 -3.91
CA ALA A 196 -17.52 -14.26 -3.15
C ALA A 196 -18.42 -13.05 -2.82
N ASP A 197 -18.80 -12.90 -1.57
CA ASP A 197 -19.66 -11.85 -1.04
C ASP A 197 -18.87 -10.70 -0.40
N PHE A 198 -19.56 -9.60 -0.13
CA PHE A 198 -19.06 -8.52 0.72
C PHE A 198 -19.39 -8.85 2.17
N ARG A 199 -18.41 -8.67 3.07
CA ARG A 199 -18.60 -8.93 4.51
C ARG A 199 -18.14 -7.76 5.35
N ARG A 200 -18.82 -7.55 6.46
CA ARG A 200 -18.53 -6.46 7.40
C ARG A 200 -17.12 -6.55 7.98
N THR A 201 -16.43 -5.42 8.01
CA THR A 201 -15.06 -5.32 8.52
C THR A 201 -14.82 -4.03 9.31
N ASP A 202 -13.81 -4.04 10.16
CA ASP A 202 -13.34 -2.84 10.89
C ASP A 202 -12.18 -2.22 10.13
N LEU A 203 -12.54 -1.38 9.15
CA LEU A 203 -11.61 -0.68 8.29
C LEU A 203 -11.15 0.64 8.92
N VAL A 204 -9.85 0.89 8.85
CA VAL A 204 -9.25 2.16 9.27
C VAL A 204 -8.35 2.72 8.18
N ARG A 205 -8.32 4.05 8.07
CA ARG A 205 -7.33 4.75 7.26
C ARG A 205 -6.03 4.90 8.05
N LEU A 206 -4.97 4.30 7.53
CA LEU A 206 -3.61 4.43 8.02
C LEU A 206 -2.90 5.55 7.26
N ASP A 207 -2.62 6.65 7.95
CA ASP A 207 -1.90 7.79 7.42
C ASP A 207 -0.43 7.73 7.85
N ILE A 208 0.50 7.93 6.91
CA ILE A 208 1.93 8.03 7.19
C ILE A 208 2.33 9.50 7.18
N MET A 209 2.96 9.95 8.26
CA MET A 209 3.39 11.32 8.46
C MET A 209 4.92 11.42 8.56
N VAL A 210 5.50 12.37 7.82
CA VAL A 210 6.91 12.74 7.91
C VAL A 210 7.02 14.17 8.40
N ASN A 211 7.72 14.36 9.52
CA ASN A 211 7.86 15.66 10.18
C ASN A 211 6.53 16.38 10.50
N GLY A 212 5.44 15.61 10.65
CA GLY A 212 4.10 16.12 10.96
C GLY A 212 3.24 16.46 9.73
N GLN A 213 3.75 16.26 8.52
CA GLN A 213 2.97 16.34 7.29
C GLN A 213 2.55 14.94 6.85
N VAL A 214 1.27 14.78 6.50
CA VAL A 214 0.74 13.53 5.93
C VAL A 214 1.27 13.36 4.52
N VAL A 215 1.65 12.14 4.19
CA VAL A 215 2.14 11.74 2.89
C VAL A 215 1.08 10.89 2.21
N ASP A 216 0.22 11.54 1.45
CA ASP A 216 -0.99 10.98 0.84
C ASP A 216 -0.73 9.69 0.05
N ALA A 217 0.35 9.66 -0.75
CA ALA A 217 0.73 8.52 -1.58
C ALA A 217 1.07 7.22 -0.79
N LEU A 218 1.31 7.33 0.53
CA LEU A 218 1.59 6.19 1.41
C LEU A 218 0.41 5.84 2.32
N SER A 219 -0.71 6.56 2.20
CA SER A 219 -1.91 6.29 3.00
C SER A 219 -2.61 5.04 2.48
N GLN A 220 -3.10 4.21 3.40
CA GLN A 220 -3.66 2.91 3.06
C GLN A 220 -4.93 2.62 3.88
N LEU A 221 -5.89 1.93 3.26
CA LEU A 221 -7.03 1.35 3.96
C LEU A 221 -6.65 -0.05 4.45
N VAL A 222 -6.71 -0.25 5.76
CA VAL A 222 -6.23 -1.48 6.40
C VAL A 222 -7.21 -1.94 7.47
N PHE A 223 -7.25 -3.24 7.71
CA PHE A 223 -7.96 -3.79 8.87
C PHE A 223 -7.32 -3.28 10.17
N ARG A 224 -8.14 -2.89 11.16
CA ARG A 224 -7.67 -2.22 12.39
C ARG A 224 -6.53 -2.96 13.10
N GLU A 225 -6.64 -4.28 13.25
CA GLU A 225 -5.63 -5.06 13.98
C GLU A 225 -4.29 -5.12 13.22
N ASN A 226 -4.34 -5.03 11.88
CA ASN A 226 -3.17 -5.06 11.01
C ASN A 226 -2.51 -3.68 10.84
N ALA A 227 -3.15 -2.61 11.29
CA ALA A 227 -2.63 -1.25 11.14
C ALA A 227 -1.28 -1.05 11.86
N VAL A 228 -1.13 -1.56 13.09
CA VAL A 228 0.10 -1.39 13.90
C VAL A 228 1.33 -2.08 13.26
N PRO A 229 1.30 -3.39 12.93
CA PRO A 229 2.45 -4.03 12.31
C PRO A 229 2.80 -3.38 10.96
N ARG A 230 1.79 -3.04 10.16
CA ARG A 230 1.99 -2.43 8.84
C ARG A 230 2.63 -1.04 8.94
N ALA A 231 2.12 -0.20 9.83
CA ALA A 231 2.71 1.12 10.10
C ALA A 231 4.16 1.05 10.58
N ARG A 232 4.51 0.06 11.40
CA ARG A 232 5.90 -0.14 11.87
C ARG A 232 6.84 -0.50 10.74
N VAL A 233 6.42 -1.38 9.82
CA VAL A 233 7.23 -1.77 8.65
C VAL A 233 7.51 -0.55 7.78
N VAL A 234 6.47 0.21 7.42
CA VAL A 234 6.60 1.43 6.60
C VAL A 234 7.49 2.47 7.28
N CYS A 235 7.26 2.75 8.57
CA CYS A 235 8.06 3.71 9.33
C CYS A 235 9.55 3.31 9.41
N LYS A 236 9.84 2.02 9.53
CA LYS A 236 11.21 1.50 9.59
C LYS A 236 11.91 1.67 8.23
N LYS A 237 11.26 1.29 7.13
CA LYS A 237 11.80 1.45 5.77
C LYS A 237 12.09 2.93 5.47
N LEU A 238 11.14 3.82 5.74
CA LEU A 238 11.33 5.27 5.56
C LEU A 238 12.51 5.83 6.37
N ARG A 239 12.74 5.30 7.58
CA ARG A 239 13.88 5.72 8.40
C ARG A 239 15.23 5.32 7.80
N GLU A 240 15.29 4.21 7.08
CA GLU A 240 16.52 3.70 6.46
C GLU A 240 16.86 4.49 5.18
N GLU A 241 15.84 4.93 4.44
CA GLU A 241 16.01 5.62 3.15
C GLU A 241 16.12 7.14 3.26
N ILE A 242 15.41 7.77 4.19
CA ILE A 242 15.42 9.23 4.31
C ILE A 242 16.77 9.69 4.91
N PRO A 243 17.51 10.58 4.21
CA PRO A 243 18.81 11.02 4.68
C PRO A 243 18.70 11.81 5.98
N ARG A 244 19.73 11.65 6.83
CA ARG A 244 19.81 12.36 8.11
C ARG A 244 19.99 13.86 7.86
N GLN A 245 19.18 14.67 8.53
CA GLN A 245 19.32 16.14 8.50
C GLN A 245 19.93 16.69 9.80
N GLN A 246 20.14 18.01 9.87
CA GLN A 246 20.70 18.68 11.05
C GLN A 246 19.76 18.68 12.27
N PHE A 247 18.47 18.39 12.06
CA PHE A 247 17.45 18.22 13.10
C PHE A 247 16.88 16.81 13.12
N LYS A 248 16.11 16.48 14.17
CA LYS A 248 15.47 15.16 14.29
C LYS A 248 14.20 15.15 13.45
N ILE A 249 14.05 14.14 12.61
CA ILE A 249 12.87 13.96 11.77
C ILE A 249 12.03 12.82 12.37
N PRO A 250 10.83 13.11 12.91
CA PRO A 250 9.90 12.07 13.31
C PRO A 250 9.18 11.50 12.08
N ILE A 251 9.13 10.18 11.98
CA ILE A 251 8.27 9.44 11.04
C ILE A 251 7.20 8.76 11.89
N GLN A 252 5.94 8.88 11.50
CA GLN A 252 4.82 8.44 12.32
C GLN A 252 3.77 7.78 11.46
N GLY A 253 3.24 6.65 11.91
CA GLY A 253 1.99 6.10 11.38
C GLY A 253 0.85 6.48 12.33
N ALA A 254 -0.26 6.97 11.78
CA ALA A 254 -1.42 7.38 12.55
C ALA A 254 -2.72 6.85 11.98
N ILE A 255 -3.70 6.69 12.87
CA ILE A 255 -5.10 6.47 12.51
C ILE A 255 -5.84 7.72 13.00
N GLY A 256 -6.25 8.58 12.06
CA GLY A 256 -6.74 9.92 12.37
C GLY A 256 -5.72 10.70 13.21
N SER A 257 -6.12 11.13 14.41
CA SER A 257 -5.24 11.86 15.34
C SER A 257 -4.32 10.98 16.18
N THR A 258 -4.51 9.67 16.20
CA THR A 258 -3.82 8.76 17.12
C THR A 258 -2.58 8.18 16.47
N ILE A 259 -1.41 8.42 17.05
CA ILE A 259 -0.13 7.88 16.57
C ILE A 259 0.02 6.43 17.06
N ILE A 260 0.08 5.49 16.12
CA ILE A 260 0.18 4.06 16.41
C ILE A 260 1.62 3.51 16.28
N ALA A 261 2.43 4.14 15.44
CA ALA A 261 3.83 3.79 15.22
C ALA A 261 4.67 5.07 15.11
N ARG A 262 5.90 5.01 15.60
CA ARG A 262 6.81 6.16 15.54
C ARG A 262 8.26 5.70 15.42
N GLU A 263 8.91 6.18 14.38
CA GLU A 263 10.36 6.11 14.20
C GLU A 263 10.96 7.52 14.22
N THR A 264 12.25 7.65 14.50
CA THR A 264 12.91 8.96 14.52
C THR A 264 14.30 8.88 13.91
N ILE A 265 14.48 9.63 12.83
CA ILE A 265 15.78 9.82 12.22
C ILE A 265 16.59 10.77 13.09
N SER A 266 17.76 10.28 13.51
CA SER A 266 18.62 11.03 14.41
C SER A 266 19.36 12.13 13.66
N ALA A 267 19.36 13.32 14.26
CA ALA A 267 20.03 14.49 13.71
C ALA A 267 21.55 14.30 13.56
N LEU A 268 22.11 14.75 12.45
CA LEU A 268 23.55 14.96 12.28
C LEU A 268 24.07 15.87 13.39
N ARG A 269 25.15 15.48 14.07
CA ARG A 269 25.78 16.29 15.13
C ARG A 269 27.21 16.61 14.73
N LYS A 270 27.50 17.91 14.64
CA LYS A 270 28.87 18.39 14.67
C LYS A 270 29.34 18.40 16.13
N ASP A 271 30.52 17.85 16.40
CA ASP A 271 31.15 18.00 17.71
C ASP A 271 31.67 19.44 17.87
N VAL A 272 30.84 20.27 18.50
CA VAL A 272 31.16 21.67 18.78
C VAL A 272 32.18 21.81 19.91
N THR A 273 32.41 20.76 20.69
CA THR A 273 33.31 20.75 21.85
C THR A 273 34.72 20.25 21.54
N ALA A 274 34.98 19.73 20.34
CA ALA A 274 36.28 19.17 19.93
C ALA A 274 37.49 20.11 20.15
N LYS A 275 37.31 21.43 20.01
CA LYS A 275 38.37 22.44 20.23
C LYS A 275 38.43 23.00 21.65
N CYS A 276 37.62 22.48 22.58
CA CYS A 276 37.57 22.93 23.97
C CYS A 276 38.48 22.04 24.85
N TYR A 277 39.77 22.32 24.84
CA TYR A 277 40.80 21.57 25.59
C TYR A 277 40.85 21.87 27.11
N GLY A 278 40.08 22.85 27.58
CA GLY A 278 40.05 23.27 28.99
C GLY A 278 38.90 22.66 29.82
N GLY A 279 39.04 22.74 31.14
CA GLY A 279 38.01 22.34 32.12
C GLY A 279 36.84 23.32 32.27
N ASP A 280 36.83 24.43 31.52
CA ASP A 280 35.76 25.43 31.59
C ASP A 280 34.45 24.90 31.00
N ILE A 281 33.55 24.49 31.90
CA ILE A 281 32.21 23.98 31.61
C ILE A 281 31.34 25.06 30.96
N SER A 282 31.55 26.34 31.29
CA SER A 282 30.72 27.45 30.80
C SER A 282 30.85 27.61 29.28
N ARG A 283 32.07 27.51 28.75
CA ARG A 283 32.35 27.58 27.30
C ARG A 283 31.72 26.42 26.53
N LYS A 284 31.82 25.19 27.06
CA LYS A 284 31.18 24.00 26.47
C LYS A 284 29.65 24.17 26.45
N ARG A 285 29.06 24.63 27.55
CA ARG A 285 27.62 24.86 27.67
C ARG A 285 27.11 25.90 26.67
N LYS A 286 27.80 27.05 26.53
CA LYS A 286 27.44 28.11 25.57
C LYS A 286 27.40 27.60 24.12
N LEU A 287 28.33 26.72 23.74
CA LEU A 287 28.37 26.12 22.40
C LEU A 287 27.24 25.11 22.18
N LEU A 288 26.92 24.29 23.19
CA LEU A 288 25.81 23.34 23.15
C LEU A 288 24.45 24.05 23.11
N GLU A 289 24.27 25.13 23.86
CA GLU A 289 23.05 25.94 23.84
C GLU A 289 22.82 26.59 22.47
N LYS A 290 23.87 27.19 21.88
CA LYS A 290 23.80 27.70 20.49
C LYS A 290 23.44 26.62 19.47
N GLN A 291 24.03 25.43 19.60
CA GLN A 291 23.70 24.31 18.71
C GLN A 291 22.25 23.85 18.89
N LYS A 292 21.76 23.79 20.13
CA LYS A 292 20.38 23.40 20.45
C LYS A 292 19.36 24.39 19.88
N GLU A 293 19.60 25.69 20.05
CA GLU A 293 18.75 26.74 19.49
C GLU A 293 18.74 26.73 17.96
N GLY A 294 19.93 26.61 17.34
CA GLY A 294 20.04 26.49 15.89
C GLY A 294 19.23 25.30 15.34
N LYS A 295 19.33 24.14 15.99
CA LYS A 295 18.53 22.95 15.62
C LYS A 295 17.04 23.12 15.86
N LYS A 296 16.64 23.82 16.93
CA LYS A 296 15.23 24.10 17.21
C LYS A 296 14.64 25.02 16.13
N ARG A 297 15.40 26.03 15.70
CA ARG A 297 15.01 26.94 14.60
C ARG A 297 14.93 26.20 13.27
N MET A 298 15.93 25.36 12.95
CA MET A 298 15.91 24.53 11.74
C MET A 298 14.72 23.56 11.71
N LYS A 299 14.33 22.99 12.86
CA LYS A 299 13.15 22.10 12.92
C LYS A 299 11.83 22.82 12.61
N MET A 300 11.66 24.05 13.08
CA MET A 300 10.41 24.80 12.90
C MET A 300 10.19 25.26 11.45
N VAL A 301 11.27 25.49 10.71
CA VAL A 301 11.21 26.01 9.32
C VAL A 301 11.56 24.92 8.30
N GLY A 302 12.19 23.83 8.73
CA GLY A 302 12.67 22.77 7.84
C GLY A 302 11.53 21.93 7.30
N ASN A 303 11.23 22.12 6.02
CA ASN A 303 10.47 21.13 5.27
C ASN A 303 11.37 19.92 4.97
N VAL A 304 10.86 18.72 5.19
CA VAL A 304 11.60 17.49 4.87
C VAL A 304 11.06 16.98 3.56
N GLU A 305 11.83 17.18 2.50
CA GLU A 305 11.55 16.54 1.22
C GLU A 305 11.85 15.05 1.34
N VAL A 306 10.85 14.23 1.04
CA VAL A 306 11.00 12.78 1.02
C VAL A 306 11.54 12.43 -0.36
N PRO A 307 12.73 11.80 -0.47
CA PRO A 307 13.28 11.47 -1.77
C PRO A 307 12.42 10.42 -2.46
N GLN A 308 12.30 10.51 -3.79
CA GLN A 308 11.57 9.53 -4.60
C GLN A 308 12.07 8.09 -4.36
N SER A 309 13.36 7.89 -4.11
CA SER A 309 13.93 6.58 -3.76
C SER A 309 13.32 5.98 -2.49
N ALA A 310 12.99 6.82 -1.49
CA ALA A 310 12.36 6.35 -0.26
C ALA A 310 10.92 5.91 -0.51
N PHE A 311 10.18 6.61 -1.38
CA PHE A 311 8.84 6.18 -1.81
C PHE A 311 8.91 4.84 -2.53
N LEU A 312 9.81 4.72 -3.51
CA LEU A 312 10.00 3.49 -4.27
C LEU A 312 10.39 2.31 -3.37
N SER A 313 11.26 2.52 -2.37
CA SER A 313 11.71 1.46 -1.46
C SER A 313 10.56 0.94 -0.58
N VAL A 314 9.68 1.84 -0.12
CA VAL A 314 8.47 1.44 0.62
C VAL A 314 7.53 0.65 -0.27
N LEU A 315 7.29 1.13 -1.50
CA LEU A 315 6.33 0.55 -2.45
C LEU A 315 6.82 -0.73 -3.15
N LYS A 316 8.14 -0.92 -3.32
CA LYS A 316 8.74 -2.11 -3.97
C LYS A 316 8.99 -3.30 -3.04
N SER A 317 9.10 -3.03 -1.75
CA SER A 317 9.31 -4.09 -0.74
C SER A 317 7.97 -4.62 -0.22
N ASP A 318 6.91 -4.38 -0.99
CA ASP A 318 5.52 -4.73 -0.74
C ASP A 318 5.01 -5.54 -1.95
#